data_AF-A0A940VN92-F1
#
_entry.id   AF-A0A940VN92-F1
#
_cell.length_a   1.000
_cell.length_b   1.000
_cell.length_c   1.000
_cell.angle_alpha   90.00
_cell.angle_beta   90.00
_cell.angle_gamma   90.00
#
_symmetry.space_group_name_H-M   'P 1'
#
loop_
_entity.id
_entity.type
_entity.pdbx_description
1 polymer ?
#
loop_
_entity_poly.entity_id
_entity_poly.type
_entity_poly.pdbx_seq_one_letter_code
_entity_poly.pdbx_strand_id
1 'polypeptide(L)' 'IVFARMQSAKDDPRFSLWRVSAEGGEPQELGLGMANFENLSAHPDGVRLAFSSLGPTMKLPSVWVMENFLPLARTPGR' A
#
# COMPACT_ATOMS: atom_id res chain seq x y z
N ILE A 1 -5.54 -13.46 -16.71
CA ILE A 1 -4.68 -13.77 -15.54
C ILE A 1 -4.27 -12.46 -14.88
N VAL A 2 -4.32 -12.39 -13.55
CA VAL A 2 -3.87 -11.23 -12.75
C VAL A 2 -2.71 -11.69 -11.86
N PHE A 3 -1.65 -10.90 -11.78
CA PHE A 3 -0.48 -11.22 -10.99
C PHE A 3 0.23 -9.96 -10.49
N ALA A 4 0.94 -10.09 -9.37
CA ALA A 4 1.81 -9.04 -8.86
C ALA A 4 3.21 -9.15 -9.48
N ARG A 5 3.82 -8.01 -9.80
CA ARG A 5 5.20 -7.93 -10.31
C ARG A 5 5.99 -6.91 -9.50
N MET A 6 7.16 -7.29 -9.01
CA MET A 6 8.06 -6.38 -8.30
C MET A 6 8.63 -5.32 -9.26
N GLN A 7 8.56 -4.06 -8.84
CA GLN A 7 9.01 -2.88 -9.59
C GLN A 7 10.36 -2.35 -9.07
N SER A 8 10.52 -2.28 -7.75
CA SER A 8 11.74 -1.81 -7.09
C SER A 8 12.10 -2.76 -5.95
N ALA A 9 13.41 -3.01 -5.76
CA ALA A 9 13.92 -3.89 -4.71
C ALA A 9 14.80 -3.19 -3.66
N LYS A 10 15.13 -1.90 -3.85
CA LYS A 10 15.94 -1.13 -2.89
C LYS A 10 15.06 -0.38 -1.88
N ASP A 11 15.36 -0.59 -0.61
CA ASP A 11 14.85 0.05 0.62
C ASP A 11 13.34 -0.03 0.92
N ASP A 12 12.47 -0.02 -0.09
CA ASP A 12 11.02 -0.24 0.05
C ASP A 12 10.51 -1.01 -1.17
N PRO A 13 10.44 -2.36 -1.10
CA PRO A 13 10.01 -3.16 -2.22
C PRO A 13 8.55 -2.84 -2.56
N ARG A 14 8.31 -2.52 -3.84
CA ARG A 14 6.96 -2.23 -4.35
C ARG A 14 6.60 -3.21 -5.45
N PHE A 15 5.35 -3.64 -5.42
CA PHE A 15 4.73 -4.47 -6.44
C PHE A 15 3.68 -3.65 -7.17
N SER A 16 3.63 -3.80 -8.48
CA SER A 16 2.47 -3.36 -9.26
C SER A 16 1.60 -4.55 -9.60
N LEU A 17 0.30 -4.30 -9.73
CA LEU A 17 -0.64 -5.28 -10.23
C LEU A 17 -0.71 -5.22 -11.75
N TRP A 18 -0.59 -6.39 -12.39
CA TRP A 18 -0.61 -6.55 -13.84
C TRP A 18 -1.70 -7.54 -14.25
N ARG A 19 -2.22 -7.35 -15.46
CA ARG A 19 -3.12 -8.31 -16.11
C ARG A 19 -2.60 -8.73 -17.49
N VAL A 20 -2.90 -9.95 -17.87
CA VAL A 20 -2.71 -10.46 -19.24
C VAL A 20 -3.91 -11.32 -19.61
N SER A 21 -4.25 -11.41 -20.90
CA SER A 21 -5.31 -12.34 -21.33
C SER A 21 -4.91 -13.78 -20.97
N ALA A 22 -5.91 -14.62 -20.68
CA ALA A 22 -5.66 -16.05 -20.44
C ALA A 22 -5.13 -16.75 -21.71
N GLU A 23 -5.43 -16.19 -22.88
CA GLU A 23 -4.94 -16.64 -24.18
C GLU A 23 -3.50 -16.17 -24.46
N GLY A 24 -2.92 -15.35 -23.57
CA GLY A 24 -1.59 -14.77 -23.70
C GLY A 24 -1.60 -13.29 -24.13
N GLY A 25 -0.50 -12.83 -24.72
CA GLY A 25 -0.31 -11.44 -25.14
C GLY A 25 0.48 -10.59 -24.14
N GLU A 26 0.55 -9.28 -24.42
CA GLU A 26 1.35 -8.35 -23.64
C GLU A 26 0.69 -8.02 -22.28
N PRO A 27 1.41 -8.20 -21.15
CA PRO A 27 0.92 -7.77 -19.85
C PRO A 27 0.70 -6.25 -19.78
N GLN A 28 -0.41 -5.85 -19.16
CA GLN A 28 -0.77 -4.46 -18.93
C GLN A 28 -0.73 -4.14 -17.43
N GLU A 29 -0.05 -3.06 -17.07
CA GLU A 29 -0.06 -2.55 -15.70
C GLU A 29 -1.42 -1.91 -15.37
N LEU A 30 -1.93 -2.16 -14.18
CA LEU A 30 -3.22 -1.63 -13.71
C LEU A 30 -3.10 -0.30 -12.95
N GLY A 31 -1.90 0.28 -12.87
CA GLY A 31 -1.64 1.55 -12.18
C GLY A 31 -1.78 1.46 -10.65
N LEU A 32 -1.75 0.25 -10.08
CA LEU A 32 -1.90 0.01 -8.66
C LEU A 32 -0.61 -0.54 -8.08
N GLY A 33 0.12 0.32 -7.34
CA GLY A 33 1.36 -0.04 -6.65
C GLY A 33 1.15 -0.18 -5.14
N MET A 34 1.57 -1.30 -4.57
CA MET A 34 1.47 -1.61 -3.14
C MET A 34 2.74 -2.31 -2.64
N ALA A 35 2.95 -2.30 -1.33
CA ALA A 35 4.04 -3.03 -0.67
C ALA A 35 3.92 -4.54 -0.82
N ASN A 36 2.68 -5.04 -0.82
CA ASN A 36 2.33 -6.42 -1.09
C ASN A 36 0.88 -6.51 -1.56
N PHE A 37 0.51 -7.66 -2.10
CA PHE A 37 -0.87 -8.04 -2.36
C PHE A 37 -1.13 -9.42 -1.77
N GLU A 38 -2.12 -9.52 -0.90
CA GLU A 38 -2.52 -10.76 -0.24
C GLU A 38 -4.01 -11.02 -0.48
N ASN A 39 -4.41 -12.29 -0.35
CA ASN A 39 -5.81 -12.71 -0.42
C ASN A 39 -6.56 -12.20 -1.67
N LEU A 40 -5.87 -12.21 -2.82
CA LEU A 40 -6.44 -11.79 -4.10
C LEU A 40 -7.69 -12.63 -4.43
N SER A 41 -8.79 -11.95 -4.73
CA SER A 41 -10.03 -12.58 -5.19
C SER A 41 -10.68 -11.77 -6.29
N ALA A 42 -10.99 -12.42 -7.40
CA ALA A 42 -11.69 -11.82 -8.52
C ALA A 42 -13.21 -11.96 -8.33
N HIS A 43 -13.93 -10.86 -8.50
CA HIS A 43 -15.38 -10.92 -8.54
C HIS A 43 -15.86 -11.55 -9.87
N PRO A 44 -16.95 -12.34 -9.89
CA PRO A 44 -17.42 -13.03 -11.10
C PRO A 44 -17.77 -12.14 -12.30
N ASP A 45 -17.98 -10.83 -12.09
CA ASP A 45 -18.23 -9.86 -13.17
C ASP A 45 -16.97 -9.48 -13.97
N GLY A 46 -15.78 -9.95 -13.55
CA GLY A 46 -14.53 -9.75 -14.26
C GLY A 46 -13.96 -8.34 -14.20
N VAL A 47 -14.63 -7.40 -13.53
CA VAL A 47 -14.20 -5.99 -13.45
C VAL A 47 -13.85 -5.53 -12.05
N ARG A 48 -14.15 -6.34 -11.02
CA ARG A 48 -13.80 -6.06 -9.63
C ARG A 48 -12.81 -7.07 -9.06
N LEU A 49 -11.92 -6.58 -8.20
CA LEU A 49 -10.93 -7.38 -7.47
C LEU A 49 -10.91 -6.93 -6.01
N ALA A 50 -10.84 -7.88 -5.09
CA ALA A 50 -10.57 -7.64 -3.67
C ALA A 50 -9.17 -8.17 -3.32
N PHE A 51 -8.48 -7.47 -2.43
CA PHE A 51 -7.17 -7.86 -1.89
C PHE A 51 -6.94 -7.17 -0.55
N SER A 52 -6.01 -7.69 0.24
CA SER A 52 -5.43 -7.01 1.40
C SER A 52 -3.99 -6.59 1.13
N SER A 53 -3.53 -5.54 1.81
CA SER A 53 -2.18 -5.02 1.67
C SER A 53 -1.73 -4.33 2.96
N LEU A 54 -0.42 -4.31 3.21
CA LEU A 54 0.23 -3.44 4.19
C LEU A 54 0.14 -1.96 3.79
N GLY A 55 -0.27 -1.67 2.55
CA GLY A 55 -0.46 -0.34 2.02
C GLY A 55 0.66 0.05 1.04
N PRO A 56 0.95 1.35 0.89
CA PRO A 56 1.89 1.83 -0.13
C PRO A 56 3.36 1.49 0.17
N THR A 57 3.70 1.11 1.41
CA THR A 57 5.07 0.83 1.87
C THR A 57 5.08 -0.38 2.80
N MET A 58 6.23 -1.04 2.94
CA MET A 58 6.41 -2.13 3.92
C MET A 58 6.38 -1.68 5.39
N LYS A 59 6.28 -0.37 5.65
CA LYS A 59 6.26 0.17 7.01
C LYS A 59 4.96 -0.16 7.71
N LEU A 60 5.08 -0.72 8.90
CA LEU A 60 3.93 -0.95 9.78
C LEU A 60 3.42 0.39 10.34
N PRO A 61 2.12 0.47 10.66
CA PRO A 61 1.57 1.60 11.41
C PRO A 61 2.40 1.86 12.67
N SER A 62 2.76 3.11 12.89
CA SER A 62 3.55 3.51 14.05
C SER A 62 2.65 4.24 15.04
N VAL A 63 2.73 3.85 16.31
CA VAL A 63 2.09 4.56 17.43
C VAL A 63 3.12 5.52 18.01
N TRP A 64 2.77 6.80 18.06
CA TRP A 64 3.63 7.84 18.60
C TRP A 64 3.01 8.44 19.85
N VAL A 65 3.81 8.59 20.91
CA VAL A 65 3.45 9.35 22.10
C VAL A 65 4.11 10.71 21.99
N MET A 66 3.35 11.77 22.25
CA MET A 66 3.87 13.11 22.37
C MET A 66 3.55 13.62 23.77
N GLU A 67 4.56 14.16 24.44
CA GLU A 67 4.48 14.63 25.82
C GLU A 67 4.82 16.13 25.86
N ASN A 68 4.40 16.83 26.93
CA ASN A 68 4.77 18.22 27.19
C ASN A 68 4.25 19.26 26.17
N PHE A 69 2.97 19.16 25.81
CA PHE A 69 2.34 20.03 24.81
C PHE A 69 2.01 21.46 25.23
N LEU A 70 2.33 21.88 26.45
CA LEU A 70 1.98 23.21 26.91
C LEU A 70 3.25 23.97 27.31
N PRO A 71 3.46 25.20 26.80
CA PRO A 71 4.42 26.09 27.42
C PRO A 71 3.98 26.30 28.87
N LEU A 72 4.94 26.31 29.81
CA LEU A 72 4.69 26.73 31.18
C LEU A 72 3.93 28.07 31.11
N ALA A 73 2.72 28.10 31.66
CA ALA A 73 1.97 29.33 31.77
C ALA A 73 2.90 30.34 32.47
N ARG A 74 3.35 31.36 31.73
CA ARG A 74 4.00 32.50 32.35
C ARG A 74 2.93 33.15 33.22
N THR A 75 2.95 32.86 34.51
CA THR A 75 2.19 33.62 35.49
C THR A 75 2.72 35.05 35.43
N PRO A 76 1.94 36.05 34.99
CA PRO A 76 2.33 37.43 35.18
C PRO A 76 2.00 37.75 36.64
N GLY A 77 3.02 37.83 37.48
CA GLY A 77 2.94 38.39 38.82
C GLY A 77 4.37 38.71 39.26
N ARG A 78 4.69 39.91 39.72
CA ARG A 78 3.90 40.91 40.43
C ARG A 78 4.60 42.26 40.36
#